data_AF-A0A4P9VUP2-F1
#
_entry.id   AF-A0A4P9VUP2-F1
#
_cell.length_a   1.000
_cell.length_b   1.000
_cell.length_c   1.000
_cell.angle_alpha   90.00
_cell.angle_beta   90.00
_cell.angle_gamma   90.00
#
_symmetry.space_group_name_H-M   'P 1'
#
loop_
_entity.id
_entity.type
_entity.pdbx_description
1 polymer ?
#
loop_
_entity_poly.entity_id
_entity_poly.type
_entity_poly.pdbx_seq_one_letter_code
_entity_poly.pdbx_strand_id
1 'polypeptide(L)'
;MFTVSCKVIKLTDTHLALRYLPNLLTIIRLLLIIPISYSLLIERYHLALLLFIVAAASDGLDGFLARKFGWHSRFGAMVDPLADKLMLMAAYIMLTILGHFPLWLTATVIVRDLVIVSGAVSYHFLVGQYEFKPSRIGKLSTFLQIMLALLTIMHLTLLTIPTYISVALIFSVAVVTVMSGLDYVWVWSQKYRQETKRKS
;
A
#
# COMPACT_ATOMS: atom_id res chain seq x y z
N MET A 1 -10.58 -54.78 -15.65
CA MET A 1 -11.21 -53.50 -16.04
C MET A 1 -11.00 -52.49 -14.90
N PHE A 2 -9.81 -51.90 -14.81
CA PHE A 2 -9.43 -50.94 -13.75
C PHE A 2 -8.52 -49.88 -14.37
N THR A 3 -9.10 -48.85 -14.99
CA THR A 3 -8.31 -47.74 -15.54
C THR A 3 -9.06 -46.42 -15.62
N VAL A 4 -9.73 -45.97 -14.55
CA VAL A 4 -10.28 -44.59 -14.53
C VAL A 4 -10.28 -44.00 -13.10
N SER A 5 -9.12 -43.80 -12.48
CA SER A 5 -9.05 -42.98 -11.25
C SER A 5 -7.64 -42.43 -10.97
N CYS A 6 -7.04 -41.71 -11.92
CA CYS A 6 -5.73 -41.06 -11.69
C CYS A 6 -5.62 -39.65 -12.29
N LYS A 7 -6.64 -39.16 -13.02
CA LYS A 7 -6.57 -37.87 -13.71
C LYS A 7 -7.28 -36.71 -13.00
N VAL A 8 -8.17 -37.01 -12.05
CA VAL A 8 -8.95 -35.98 -11.31
C VAL A 8 -8.17 -35.39 -10.13
N ILE A 9 -7.19 -36.10 -9.58
CA ILE A 9 -6.44 -35.64 -8.39
C ILE A 9 -5.40 -34.56 -8.75
N LYS A 10 -4.72 -34.67 -9.90
CA LYS A 10 -3.70 -33.69 -10.33
C LYS A 10 -4.24 -32.31 -10.74
N LEU A 11 -5.52 -32.20 -11.08
CA LEU A 11 -6.13 -30.93 -11.47
C LEU A 11 -6.59 -30.10 -10.26
N THR A 12 -6.83 -30.73 -9.11
CA THR A 12 -7.27 -30.04 -7.88
C THR A 12 -6.08 -29.42 -7.13
N ASP A 13 -4.92 -30.09 -7.13
CA ASP A 13 -3.72 -29.64 -6.41
C ASP A 13 -3.06 -28.39 -7.02
N THR A 14 -3.09 -28.27 -8.35
CA THR A 14 -2.58 -27.07 -9.04
C THR A 14 -3.47 -25.86 -8.78
N HIS A 15 -4.80 -26.03 -8.81
CA HIS A 15 -5.74 -24.96 -8.47
C HIS A 15 -5.66 -24.52 -6.99
N LEU A 16 -5.31 -25.42 -6.07
CA LEU A 16 -5.05 -25.11 -4.67
C LEU A 16 -3.74 -24.32 -4.50
N ALA A 17 -2.63 -24.81 -5.06
CA ALA A 17 -1.31 -24.15 -4.95
C ALA A 17 -1.32 -22.74 -5.55
N LEU A 18 -1.96 -22.57 -6.70
CA LEU A 18 -2.09 -21.29 -7.39
C LEU A 18 -2.90 -20.25 -6.59
N ARG A 19 -3.83 -20.69 -5.74
CA ARG A 19 -4.64 -19.81 -4.87
C ARG A 19 -3.85 -19.22 -3.71
N TYR A 20 -2.71 -19.81 -3.35
CA TYR A 20 -1.80 -19.31 -2.30
C TYR A 20 -0.72 -18.37 -2.84
N LEU A 21 -0.53 -18.27 -4.16
CA LEU A 21 0.47 -17.38 -4.76
C LEU A 21 0.34 -15.92 -4.28
N PRO A 22 -0.86 -15.29 -4.28
CA PRO A 22 -0.98 -13.91 -3.79
C PRO A 22 -0.56 -13.78 -2.32
N ASN A 23 -0.92 -14.75 -1.48
CA ASN A 23 -0.53 -14.74 -0.07
C ASN A 23 0.98 -14.88 0.12
N LEU A 24 1.61 -15.79 -0.63
CA LEU A 24 3.07 -15.96 -0.60
C LEU A 24 3.79 -14.68 -1.01
N LEU A 25 3.30 -14.00 -2.06
CA LEU A 25 3.93 -12.78 -2.55
C LEU A 25 3.75 -11.59 -1.60
N THR A 26 2.61 -11.48 -0.91
CA THR A 26 2.45 -10.51 0.19
C THR A 26 3.42 -10.77 1.36
N ILE A 27 3.66 -12.04 1.71
CA ILE A 27 4.64 -12.42 2.75
C ILE A 27 6.07 -12.07 2.30
N ILE A 28 6.41 -12.39 1.05
CA ILE A 28 7.70 -12.02 0.45
C ILE A 28 7.87 -10.50 0.51
N ARG A 29 6.84 -9.72 0.16
CA ARG A 29 6.87 -8.25 0.20
C ARG A 29 7.14 -7.72 1.61
N LEU A 30 6.44 -8.26 2.61
CA LEU A 30 6.68 -7.94 4.03
C LEU A 30 8.13 -8.28 4.43
N LEU A 31 8.65 -9.41 3.98
CA LEU A 31 10.03 -9.80 4.22
C LEU A 31 11.02 -8.84 3.54
N LEU A 32 10.70 -8.33 2.34
CA LEU A 32 11.51 -7.36 1.58
C LEU A 32 11.61 -5.99 2.25
N ILE A 33 10.69 -5.62 3.14
CA ILE A 33 10.77 -4.36 3.90
C ILE A 33 12.08 -4.28 4.70
N ILE A 34 12.52 -5.40 5.28
CA ILE A 34 13.73 -5.49 6.09
C ILE A 34 14.99 -5.17 5.27
N PRO A 35 15.31 -5.89 4.16
CA PRO A 35 16.49 -5.60 3.36
C PRO A 35 16.41 -4.24 2.66
N ILE A 36 15.21 -3.74 2.31
CA ILE A 36 15.07 -2.36 1.78
C ILE A 36 15.50 -1.35 2.85
N SER A 37 14.93 -1.45 4.05
CA SER A 37 15.23 -0.54 5.16
C SER A 37 16.69 -0.63 5.59
N TYR A 38 17.25 -1.84 5.65
CA TYR A 38 18.65 -2.07 5.93
C TYR A 38 19.56 -1.47 4.85
N SER A 39 19.22 -1.65 3.56
CA SER A 39 19.99 -1.08 2.44
C SER A 39 20.00 0.45 2.44
N LEU A 40 18.88 1.07 2.82
CA LEU A 40 18.80 2.52 3.03
C LEU A 40 19.70 2.96 4.20
N LEU A 41 19.69 2.21 5.31
CA LEU A 41 20.47 2.53 6.51
C LEU A 41 21.99 2.47 6.26
N ILE A 42 22.46 1.51 5.46
CA ILE A 42 23.88 1.40 5.06
C ILE A 42 24.24 2.25 3.84
N GLU A 43 23.37 3.18 3.44
CA GLU A 43 23.53 4.09 2.29
C GLU A 43 23.78 3.37 0.95
N ARG A 44 23.40 2.09 0.84
CA ARG A 44 23.42 1.33 -0.41
C ARG A 44 22.13 1.57 -1.19
N TYR A 45 21.93 2.82 -1.59
CA TYR A 45 20.70 3.27 -2.24
C TYR A 45 20.41 2.50 -3.53
N HIS A 46 21.42 2.02 -4.26
CA HIS A 46 21.25 1.26 -5.50
C HIS A 46 20.57 -0.09 -5.25
N LEU A 47 20.93 -0.78 -4.15
CA LEU A 47 20.25 -2.00 -3.72
C LEU A 47 18.84 -1.69 -3.21
N ALA A 48 18.68 -0.61 -2.44
CA ALA A 48 17.37 -0.19 -1.95
C ALA A 48 16.41 0.10 -3.12
N LEU A 49 16.87 0.80 -4.16
CA LEU A 49 16.09 1.09 -5.37
C LEU A 49 15.70 -0.20 -6.09
N LEU A 50 16.66 -1.11 -6.31
CA LEU A 50 16.41 -2.36 -7.00
C LEU A 50 15.41 -3.23 -6.24
N LEU A 51 15.57 -3.37 -4.92
CA LEU A 51 14.64 -4.12 -4.07
C LEU A 51 13.25 -3.49 -4.05
N PHE A 52 13.17 -2.16 -3.99
CA PHE A 52 11.90 -1.43 -4.01
C PHE A 52 11.16 -1.60 -5.35
N ILE A 53 11.87 -1.51 -6.48
CA ILE A 53 11.30 -1.75 -7.81
C ILE A 53 10.82 -3.20 -7.93
N VAL A 54 11.62 -4.16 -7.48
CA VAL A 54 11.23 -5.58 -7.49
C VAL A 54 9.97 -5.80 -6.65
N ALA A 55 9.90 -5.24 -5.44
CA ALA A 55 8.73 -5.33 -4.58
C ALA A 55 7.48 -4.72 -5.21
N ALA A 56 7.60 -3.53 -5.82
CA ALA A 56 6.50 -2.86 -6.52
C ALA A 56 6.05 -3.61 -7.79
N ALA A 57 6.99 -4.20 -8.53
CA ALA A 57 6.68 -5.02 -9.69
C ALA A 57 5.96 -6.32 -9.29
N SER A 58 6.36 -6.95 -8.18
CA SER A 58 5.68 -8.13 -7.64
C SER A 58 4.21 -7.83 -7.32
N ASP A 59 3.91 -6.68 -6.71
CA ASP A 59 2.52 -6.28 -6.43
C ASP A 59 1.66 -6.15 -7.70
N GLY A 60 2.18 -5.44 -8.71
CA GLY A 60 1.47 -5.29 -9.98
C GLY A 60 1.19 -6.62 -10.66
N LEU A 61 2.15 -7.56 -10.58
CA LEU A 61 1.98 -8.91 -11.12
C LEU A 61 0.92 -9.69 -10.33
N ASP A 62 0.93 -9.65 -9.01
CA ASP A 62 -0.05 -10.35 -8.16
C ASP A 62 -1.46 -9.83 -8.39
N GLY A 63 -1.62 -8.52 -8.45
CA GLY A 63 -2.88 -7.86 -8.75
C GLY A 63 -3.40 -8.22 -10.15
N PHE A 64 -2.50 -8.35 -11.14
CA PHE A 64 -2.87 -8.79 -12.48
C PHE A 64 -3.30 -10.26 -12.52
N LEU A 65 -2.53 -11.15 -11.87
CA LEU A 65 -2.85 -12.58 -11.77
C LEU A 65 -4.17 -12.80 -11.02
N ALA A 66 -4.38 -12.11 -9.90
CA ALA A 66 -5.61 -12.21 -9.10
C ALA A 66 -6.86 -11.78 -9.90
N ARG A 67 -6.75 -10.73 -10.72
CA ARG A 67 -7.84 -10.27 -11.60
C ARG A 67 -8.09 -11.24 -12.76
N LYS A 68 -7.04 -11.79 -13.36
CA LYS A 68 -7.15 -12.67 -14.53
C LYS A 68 -7.68 -14.06 -14.18
N PHE A 69 -7.29 -14.60 -13.03
CA PHE A 69 -7.63 -15.96 -12.61
C PHE A 69 -8.73 -16.05 -11.53
N GLY A 70 -9.20 -14.91 -11.02
CA GLY A 70 -10.25 -14.87 -9.99
C GLY A 70 -9.81 -15.44 -8.63
N TRP A 71 -8.50 -15.59 -8.40
CA TRP A 71 -7.96 -16.13 -7.15
C TRP A 71 -7.92 -15.06 -6.07
N HIS A 72 -9.10 -14.71 -5.55
CA HIS A 72 -9.23 -13.83 -4.40
C HIS A 72 -9.38 -14.66 -3.13
N SER A 73 -8.37 -14.59 -2.26
CA SER A 73 -8.48 -15.08 -0.87
C SER A 73 -8.91 -13.91 0.01
N ARG A 74 -9.89 -14.12 0.91
CA ARG A 74 -10.37 -13.05 1.82
C ARG A 74 -9.25 -12.52 2.72
N PHE A 75 -8.31 -13.39 3.07
CA PHE A 75 -7.15 -13.04 3.89
C PHE A 75 -6.15 -12.19 3.09
N GLY A 76 -5.75 -12.66 1.90
CA GLY A 76 -4.82 -11.93 1.03
C GLY A 76 -5.36 -10.57 0.60
N ALA A 77 -6.66 -10.47 0.31
CA ALA A 77 -7.29 -9.20 -0.06
C ALA A 77 -7.25 -8.13 1.04
N MET A 78 -7.14 -8.53 2.32
CA MET A 78 -6.99 -7.62 3.45
C MET A 78 -5.52 -7.32 3.76
N VAL A 79 -4.66 -8.33 3.65
CA VAL A 79 -3.23 -8.22 3.97
C VAL A 79 -2.45 -7.47 2.90
N ASP A 80 -2.84 -7.59 1.63
CA ASP A 80 -2.14 -6.98 0.49
C ASP A 80 -2.09 -5.44 0.58
N PRO A 81 -3.22 -4.72 0.77
CA PRO A 81 -3.19 -3.27 1.01
C PRO A 81 -2.47 -2.86 2.31
N LEU A 82 -2.40 -3.75 3.29
CA LEU A 82 -1.70 -3.49 4.55
C LEU A 82 -0.19 -3.59 4.34
N ALA A 83 0.28 -4.62 3.64
CA ALA A 83 1.69 -4.82 3.30
C ALA A 83 2.23 -3.65 2.47
N ASP A 84 1.46 -3.15 1.50
CA ASP A 84 1.83 -1.99 0.70
C ASP A 84 2.04 -0.73 1.53
N LYS A 85 1.08 -0.44 2.41
CA LYS A 85 1.18 0.72 3.31
C LYS A 85 2.36 0.58 4.26
N LEU A 86 2.59 -0.60 4.83
CA LEU A 86 3.72 -0.84 5.71
C LEU A 86 5.06 -0.64 5.00
N MET A 87 5.19 -1.13 3.75
CA MET A 87 6.39 -0.92 2.95
C MET A 87 6.64 0.56 2.68
N LEU A 88 5.59 1.31 2.32
CA LEU A 88 5.69 2.75 2.09
C LEU A 88 6.02 3.52 3.38
N MET A 89 5.36 3.20 4.49
CA MET A 89 5.65 3.80 5.80
C MET A 89 7.08 3.55 6.24
N ALA A 90 7.57 2.31 6.11
CA ALA A 90 8.95 1.97 6.44
C ALA A 90 9.94 2.78 5.60
N ALA A 91 9.71 2.91 4.29
CA ALA A 91 10.55 3.73 3.43
C ALA A 91 10.56 5.21 3.86
N TYR A 92 9.39 5.79 4.19
CA TYR A 92 9.30 7.17 4.67
C TYR A 92 10.01 7.39 6.00
N ILE A 93 9.85 6.46 6.95
CA ILE A 93 10.53 6.51 8.25
C ILE A 93 12.04 6.47 8.03
N MET A 94 12.55 5.55 7.21
CA MET A 94 13.98 5.45 6.92
C MET A 94 14.52 6.71 6.24
N LEU A 95 13.82 7.24 5.23
CA LEU A 95 14.21 8.49 4.57
C LEU A 95 14.15 9.70 5.51
N THR A 96 13.29 9.67 6.54
CA THR A 96 13.25 10.69 7.59
C THR A 96 14.45 10.59 8.52
N ILE A 97 14.80 9.36 8.94
CA ILE A 97 15.97 9.09 9.80
C ILE A 97 17.26 9.53 9.11
N LEU A 98 17.35 9.29 7.80
CA LEU A 98 18.48 9.74 6.97
C LEU A 98 18.47 11.25 6.67
N GLY A 99 17.44 11.98 7.11
CA GLY A 99 17.35 13.44 6.96
C GLY A 99 16.88 13.91 5.57
N HIS A 100 16.44 13.02 4.68
CA HIS A 100 15.92 13.38 3.37
C HIS A 100 14.48 13.88 3.41
N PHE A 101 13.67 13.33 4.32
CA PHE A 101 12.30 13.79 4.57
C PHE A 101 12.18 14.49 5.92
N PRO A 102 11.41 15.58 5.99
CA PRO A 102 11.15 16.21 7.27
C PRO A 102 10.13 15.38 8.07
N LEU A 103 10.30 15.34 9.40
CA LEU A 103 9.46 14.55 10.30
C LEU A 103 7.96 14.86 10.15
N TRP A 104 7.61 16.13 9.92
CA TRP A 104 6.22 16.55 9.75
C TRP A 104 5.55 15.92 8.53
N LEU A 105 6.29 15.62 7.45
CA LEU A 105 5.75 14.96 6.26
C LEU A 105 5.36 13.53 6.60
N THR A 106 6.30 12.78 7.19
CA THR A 106 6.10 11.38 7.58
C THR A 106 5.00 11.25 8.62
N ALA A 107 4.95 12.15 9.61
CA ALA A 107 3.86 12.22 10.58
C ALA A 107 2.50 12.46 9.89
N THR A 108 2.43 13.35 8.90
CA THR A 108 1.20 13.62 8.15
C THR A 108 0.71 12.39 7.40
N VAL A 109 1.61 11.64 6.75
CA VAL A 109 1.28 10.39 6.05
C VAL A 109 0.74 9.34 7.03
N ILE A 110 1.43 9.13 8.15
CA ILE A 110 1.02 8.17 9.19
C ILE A 110 -0.34 8.55 9.78
N VAL A 111 -0.54 9.82 10.16
CA VAL A 111 -1.80 10.32 10.71
C VAL A 111 -2.93 10.15 9.72
N ARG A 112 -2.73 10.49 8.44
CA ARG A 112 -3.74 10.30 7.38
C ARG A 112 -4.14 8.83 7.26
N ASP A 113 -3.17 7.91 7.29
CA ASP A 113 -3.45 6.48 7.19
C ASP A 113 -4.16 5.94 8.44
N LEU A 114 -3.80 6.42 9.64
CA LEU A 114 -4.52 6.12 10.87
C LEU A 114 -5.96 6.62 10.83
N VAL A 115 -6.19 7.84 10.33
CA VAL A 115 -7.55 8.39 10.16
C VAL A 115 -8.37 7.49 9.21
N ILE A 116 -7.81 7.07 8.08
CA ILE A 116 -8.51 6.21 7.12
C ILE A 116 -8.81 4.83 7.70
N VAL A 117 -7.89 4.25 8.48
CA VAL A 117 -8.12 2.95 9.13
C VAL A 117 -9.13 3.10 10.28
N SER A 118 -9.00 4.13 11.11
CA SER A 118 -9.84 4.30 12.30
C SER A 118 -11.30 4.48 11.93
N GLY A 119 -11.64 5.35 10.98
CA GLY A 119 -13.04 5.48 10.59
C GLY A 119 -13.52 4.37 9.66
N ALA A 120 -12.65 3.61 9.00
CA ALA A 120 -13.04 2.34 8.38
C ALA A 120 -13.57 1.37 9.43
N VAL A 121 -12.81 1.24 10.53
CA VAL A 121 -13.14 0.38 11.66
C VAL A 121 -14.40 0.89 12.37
N SER A 122 -14.48 2.19 12.70
CA SER A 122 -15.67 2.77 13.35
C SER A 122 -16.93 2.58 12.52
N TYR A 123 -16.86 2.79 11.19
CA TYR A 123 -18.02 2.58 10.32
C TYR A 123 -18.43 1.10 10.29
N HIS A 124 -17.46 0.18 10.22
CA HIS A 124 -17.75 -1.25 10.22
C HIS A 124 -18.46 -1.69 11.51
N PHE A 125 -18.06 -1.15 12.67
CA PHE A 125 -18.69 -1.45 13.95
C PHE A 125 -20.08 -0.82 14.14
N LEU A 126 -20.36 0.34 13.52
CA LEU A 126 -21.60 1.10 13.75
C LEU A 126 -22.76 0.76 12.79
N VAL A 127 -22.47 0.32 11.56
CA VAL A 127 -23.47 0.32 10.46
C VAL A 127 -23.62 -1.04 9.75
N GLY A 128 -22.53 -1.79 9.58
CA GLY A 128 -22.51 -3.04 8.80
C GLY A 128 -21.40 -3.08 7.75
N GLN A 129 -21.37 -4.13 6.92
CA GLN A 129 -20.29 -4.33 5.92
C GLN A 129 -20.31 -3.24 4.86
N TYR A 130 -19.39 -2.30 4.98
CA TYR A 130 -19.23 -1.24 3.99
C TYR A 130 -18.29 -1.69 2.89
N GLU A 131 -18.79 -1.73 1.66
CA GLU A 131 -17.94 -1.83 0.49
C GLU A 131 -17.14 -0.53 0.36
N PHE A 132 -15.87 -0.61 0.75
CA PHE A 132 -14.91 0.47 0.66
C PHE A 132 -14.77 0.93 -0.80
N LYS A 133 -15.40 2.05 -1.15
CA LYS A 133 -15.09 2.76 -2.40
C LYS A 133 -14.01 3.79 -2.10
N PRO A 134 -12.73 3.51 -2.40
CA PRO A 134 -11.66 4.49 -2.23
C PRO A 134 -11.95 5.76 -3.04
N SER A 135 -11.85 6.93 -2.40
CA SER A 135 -12.03 8.21 -3.07
C SER A 135 -10.92 8.41 -4.11
N ARG A 136 -11.22 9.10 -5.22
CA ARG A 136 -10.21 9.36 -6.27
C ARG A 136 -9.03 10.16 -5.72
N ILE A 137 -9.27 11.02 -4.74
CA ILE A 137 -8.25 11.83 -4.05
C ILE A 137 -7.34 10.93 -3.21
N GLY A 138 -7.91 9.94 -2.52
CA GLY A 138 -7.13 8.98 -1.72
C GLY A 138 -6.21 8.09 -2.55
N LYS A 139 -6.60 7.74 -3.79
CA LYS A 139 -5.73 7.02 -4.74
C LYS A 139 -4.61 7.92 -5.28
N LEU A 140 -4.93 9.19 -5.55
CA LEU A 140 -3.95 10.15 -6.04
C LEU A 140 -2.88 10.42 -4.98
N SER A 141 -3.26 10.57 -3.70
CA SER A 141 -2.29 10.80 -2.63
C SER A 141 -1.33 9.63 -2.47
N THR A 142 -1.81 8.38 -2.50
CA THR A 142 -0.93 7.20 -2.39
C THR A 142 -0.01 7.07 -3.60
N PHE A 143 -0.52 7.37 -4.81
CA PHE A 143 0.31 7.38 -6.01
C PHE A 143 1.45 8.42 -5.91
N LEU A 144 1.13 9.65 -5.48
CA LEU A 144 2.12 10.70 -5.28
C LEU A 144 3.13 10.34 -4.18
N GLN A 145 2.70 9.68 -3.10
CA GLN A 145 3.60 9.26 -2.04
C GLN A 145 4.60 8.19 -2.52
N ILE A 146 4.13 7.21 -3.29
CA ILE A 146 5.00 6.19 -3.92
C ILE A 146 5.98 6.85 -4.88
N MET A 147 5.49 7.76 -5.74
CA MET A 147 6.34 8.50 -6.66
C MET A 147 7.39 9.34 -5.95
N LEU A 148 7.04 10.03 -4.86
CA LEU A 148 7.99 10.80 -4.06
C LEU A 148 9.08 9.91 -3.45
N ALA A 149 8.72 8.78 -2.85
CA ALA A 149 9.70 7.84 -2.31
C ALA A 149 10.64 7.32 -3.40
N LEU A 150 10.10 6.89 -4.54
CA LEU A 150 10.88 6.36 -5.65
C LEU A 150 11.82 7.41 -6.25
N LEU A 151 11.33 8.63 -6.50
CA LEU A 151 12.15 9.74 -7.00
C LEU A 151 13.24 10.15 -6.00
N THR A 152 12.96 10.08 -4.70
CA THR A 152 13.96 10.39 -3.67
C THR A 152 15.04 9.31 -3.62
N ILE A 153 14.68 8.03 -3.70
CA ILE A 153 15.68 6.94 -3.76
C ILE A 153 16.49 7.03 -5.07
N MET A 154 15.85 7.38 -6.19
CA MET A 154 16.54 7.66 -7.46
C MET A 154 17.49 8.86 -7.34
N HIS A 155 17.10 9.89 -6.59
CA HIS A 155 17.93 11.05 -6.34
C HIS A 155 19.23 10.68 -5.63
N LEU A 156 19.16 9.74 -4.70
CA LEU A 156 20.29 9.27 -3.90
C LEU A 156 21.20 8.28 -4.65
N THR A 157 20.77 7.79 -5.82
CA THR A 157 21.48 6.73 -6.56
C THR A 157 22.04 7.20 -7.90
N LEU A 158 21.19 7.74 -8.77
CA LEU A 158 21.49 7.97 -10.19
C LEU A 158 21.40 9.45 -10.58
N LEU A 159 20.56 10.25 -9.91
CA LEU A 159 20.19 11.59 -10.35
C LEU A 159 20.42 12.64 -9.27
N THR A 160 21.24 13.65 -9.49
CA THR A 160 21.29 14.80 -8.56
C THR A 160 20.15 15.77 -8.88
N ILE A 161 19.00 15.56 -8.27
CA ILE A 161 17.85 16.47 -8.34
C ILE A 161 18.20 17.74 -7.54
N PRO A 162 18.00 18.94 -8.12
CA PRO A 162 18.18 20.18 -7.39
C PRO A 162 17.27 20.27 -6.17
N THR A 163 17.79 20.78 -5.05
CA THR A 163 17.11 20.79 -3.75
C THR A 163 15.73 21.47 -3.80
N TYR A 164 15.57 22.52 -4.60
CA TYR A 164 14.29 23.23 -4.74
C TYR A 164 13.18 22.36 -5.36
N ILE A 165 13.53 21.44 -6.28
CA ILE A 165 12.57 20.51 -6.89
C ILE A 165 12.14 19.46 -5.86
N SER A 166 13.10 18.91 -5.10
CA SER A 166 12.82 17.93 -4.04
C SER A 166 11.90 18.52 -2.97
N VAL A 167 12.15 19.77 -2.55
CA VAL A 167 11.29 20.49 -1.59
C VAL A 167 9.90 20.75 -2.17
N ALA A 168 9.79 21.20 -3.43
CA ALA A 168 8.49 21.41 -4.07
C ALA A 168 7.68 20.11 -4.18
N LEU A 169 8.33 18.99 -4.52
CA LEU A 169 7.73 17.66 -4.53
C LEU A 169 7.20 17.28 -3.15
N ILE A 170 8.01 17.43 -2.08
CA ILE A 170 7.60 17.16 -0.70
C ILE A 170 6.35 17.96 -0.32
N PHE A 171 6.34 19.27 -0.58
CA PHE A 171 5.19 20.11 -0.26
C PHE A 171 3.94 19.73 -1.07
N SER A 172 4.10 19.43 -2.37
CA SER A 172 2.96 18.99 -3.19
C SER A 172 2.34 17.70 -2.66
N VAL A 173 3.15 16.71 -2.27
CA VAL A 173 2.68 15.45 -1.68
C VAL A 173 2.02 15.69 -0.34
N ALA A 174 2.58 16.56 0.50
CA ALA A 174 1.98 16.94 1.77
C ALA A 174 0.58 17.54 1.60
N VAL A 175 0.44 18.52 0.70
CA VAL A 175 -0.84 19.19 0.43
C VAL A 175 -1.89 18.17 -0.04
N VAL A 176 -1.54 17.31 -1.01
CA VAL A 176 -2.50 16.30 -1.51
C VAL A 176 -2.82 15.26 -0.42
N THR A 177 -1.87 14.91 0.44
CA THR A 177 -2.10 13.99 1.56
C THR A 177 -3.07 14.59 2.58
N VAL A 178 -2.89 15.86 2.95
CA VAL A 178 -3.80 16.57 3.86
C VAL A 178 -5.18 16.70 3.23
N MET A 179 -5.27 17.11 1.96
CA MET A 179 -6.54 17.19 1.24
C MET A 179 -7.25 15.84 1.18
N SER A 180 -6.52 14.75 0.95
CA SER A 180 -7.07 13.40 1.02
C SER A 180 -7.60 13.06 2.41
N GLY A 181 -6.89 13.43 3.48
CA GLY A 181 -7.34 13.19 4.85
C GLY A 181 -8.65 13.93 5.15
N LEU A 182 -8.73 15.21 4.76
CA LEU A 182 -9.91 16.05 4.96
C LEU A 182 -11.12 15.55 4.14
N ASP A 183 -10.92 15.15 2.89
CA ASP A 183 -11.97 14.56 2.04
C ASP A 183 -12.60 13.32 2.71
N TYR A 184 -11.77 12.45 3.28
CA TYR A 184 -12.26 11.27 3.99
C TYR A 184 -13.08 11.63 5.24
N VAL A 185 -12.60 12.55 6.06
CA VAL A 185 -13.31 13.00 7.27
C VAL A 185 -14.66 13.64 6.89
N TRP A 186 -14.69 14.45 5.84
CA TRP A 186 -15.93 15.08 5.34
C TRP A 186 -16.95 14.05 4.86
N VAL A 187 -16.53 13.10 4.02
CA VAL A 187 -17.39 12.05 3.49
C VAL A 187 -17.99 11.20 4.61
N TRP A 188 -17.23 10.89 5.66
CA TRP A 188 -17.73 10.16 6.81
C TRP A 188 -18.67 10.97 7.70
N SER A 189 -18.36 12.24 7.96
CA SER A 189 -19.22 13.13 8.73
C SER A 189 -20.62 13.25 8.10
N GLN A 190 -20.67 13.39 6.78
CA GLN A 190 -21.94 13.47 6.03
C GLN A 190 -22.73 12.16 6.13
N LYS A 191 -22.08 11.00 6.00
CA LYS A 191 -22.75 9.70 6.12
C LYS A 191 -23.30 9.43 7.51
N TYR A 192 -22.50 9.70 8.54
CA TYR A 192 -22.95 9.57 9.92
C TYR A 192 -24.20 10.40 10.20
N ARG A 193 -24.26 11.63 9.65
CA ARG A 193 -25.41 12.53 9.79
C ARG A 193 -26.67 12.05 9.05
N GLN A 194 -26.51 11.34 7.93
CA GLN A 194 -27.63 10.77 7.19
C GLN A 194 -28.21 9.53 7.89
N GLU A 195 -27.37 8.70 8.50
CA GLU A 195 -27.81 7.49 9.18
C GLU A 195 -28.45 7.76 10.55
N THR A 196 -27.97 8.76 11.28
CA THR A 196 -28.63 9.23 12.53
C THR A 196 -30.03 9.77 12.25
N LYS A 197 -30.24 10.47 11.11
CA LYS A 197 -31.57 10.92 10.68
C LYS A 197 -32.51 9.79 10.23
N ARG A 198 -31.99 8.61 9.87
CA ARG A 198 -32.80 7.46 9.42
C ARG A 198 -33.25 6.57 10.60
N LYS A 199 -32.63 6.70 11.77
CA LYS A 199 -32.98 5.97 13.00
C LYS A 199 -33.85 6.78 13.98
N SER A 200 -34.08 8.06 13.70
CA SER A 200 -35.06 8.93 14.37
C SER A 200 -36.36 8.98 13.57
#